data_AF-A0A7X7GM34-F1
#
_entry.id   AF-A0A7X7GM34-F1
#
_cell.length_a   1.000
_cell.length_b   1.000
_cell.length_c   1.000
_cell.angle_alpha   90.00
_cell.angle_beta   90.00
_cell.angle_gamma   90.00
#
_symmetry.space_group_name_H-M   'P 1'
#
loop_
_entity.id
_entity.type
_entity.pdbx_description
1 polymer ?
#
loop_
_entity_poly.entity_id
_entity_poly.type
_entity_poly.pdbx_seq_one_letter_code
_entity_poly.pdbx_strand_id
1 'polypeptide(L)'
;EGKLLLSGVTIEKTMERVERIREAAGDRFDDIELNWTITTIVITDDREQTAEMALGAIDQGFPPNIEADAKLSVEDILNSPYLAIGTFEEIADQIRMVREKTSMSYVGVFPTQMDAFAPIISQLSGE
;
A
#
# COMPACT_ATOMS: atom_id res chain seq x y z
N GLU A 1 7.79 -10.19 -19.23
CA GLU A 1 6.86 -11.31 -18.95
C GLU A 1 5.65 -10.93 -18.07
N GLY A 2 5.33 -9.63 -17.89
CA GLY A 2 4.15 -9.23 -17.09
C GLY A 2 4.24 -9.54 -15.58
N LYS A 3 5.44 -9.89 -15.08
CA LYS A 3 5.71 -10.05 -13.65
C LYS A 3 5.63 -8.69 -12.95
N LEU A 4 5.16 -8.70 -11.71
CA LEU A 4 5.20 -7.53 -10.84
C LEU A 4 6.64 -7.36 -10.35
N LEU A 5 7.11 -6.12 -10.28
CA LEU A 5 8.40 -5.81 -9.67
C LEU A 5 8.21 -5.68 -8.16
N LEU A 6 9.12 -6.27 -7.38
CA LEU A 6 9.08 -6.20 -5.92
C LEU A 6 9.18 -4.75 -5.44
N SER A 7 10.03 -3.93 -6.07
CA SER A 7 10.12 -2.50 -5.77
C SER A 7 8.78 -1.77 -5.96
N GLY A 8 7.88 -2.31 -6.78
CA GLY A 8 6.58 -1.73 -7.06
C GLY A 8 5.64 -1.64 -5.85
N VAL A 9 5.96 -2.28 -4.73
CA VAL A 9 5.15 -2.17 -3.50
C VAL A 9 5.55 -1.01 -2.60
N THR A 10 6.69 -0.35 -2.86
CA THR A 10 7.17 0.73 -1.97
C THR A 10 6.40 2.03 -2.19
N ILE A 11 6.42 2.89 -1.16
CA ILE A 11 5.81 4.22 -1.25
C ILE A 11 6.56 5.10 -2.27
N GLU A 12 7.89 5.01 -2.34
CA GLU A 12 8.72 5.76 -3.28
C GLU A 12 8.34 5.43 -4.73
N LYS A 13 8.22 4.15 -5.07
CA LYS A 13 7.80 3.73 -6.42
C LYS A 13 6.35 4.08 -6.72
N THR A 14 5.53 4.25 -5.70
CA THR A 14 4.15 4.74 -5.85
C THR A 14 4.14 6.24 -6.15
N MET A 15 4.93 7.04 -5.43
CA MET A 15 5.11 8.47 -5.69
C MET A 15 5.65 8.71 -7.11
N GLU A 16 6.66 7.94 -7.55
CA GLU A 16 7.17 8.02 -8.93
C GLU A 16 6.08 7.76 -9.98
N ARG A 17 5.17 6.81 -9.73
CA ARG A 17 4.05 6.52 -10.64
C ARG A 17 3.04 7.65 -10.68
N VAL A 18 2.69 8.21 -9.52
CA VAL A 18 1.80 9.36 -9.42
C VAL A 18 2.38 10.56 -10.15
N GLU A 19 3.68 10.83 -9.99
CA GLU A 19 4.32 11.96 -10.66
C GLU A 19 4.28 11.80 -12.19
N ARG A 20 4.52 10.60 -12.70
CA ARG A 20 4.36 10.32 -14.14
C ARG A 20 2.93 10.56 -14.63
N ILE A 21 1.92 10.23 -13.81
CA ILE A 21 0.52 10.53 -14.13
C ILE A 21 0.31 12.04 -14.15
N ARG A 22 0.87 12.77 -13.17
CA ARG A 22 0.81 14.24 -13.09
C ARG A 22 1.41 14.90 -14.31
N GLU A 23 2.63 14.52 -14.69
CA GLU A 23 3.29 15.02 -15.90
C GLU A 23 2.48 14.75 -17.17
N ALA A 24 1.91 13.55 -17.30
CA ALA A 24 1.11 13.17 -18.47
C ALA A 24 -0.29 13.80 -18.49
N ALA A 25 -0.84 14.14 -17.32
CA ALA A 25 -2.13 14.80 -17.20
C ALA A 25 -2.02 16.31 -17.44
N GLY A 26 -0.94 16.96 -16.99
CA GLY A 26 -0.82 18.42 -17.05
C GLY A 26 -1.96 19.11 -16.30
N ASP A 27 -2.55 20.14 -16.90
CA ASP A 27 -3.56 20.99 -16.25
C ASP A 27 -4.81 20.26 -15.75
N ARG A 28 -5.15 19.11 -16.35
CA ARG A 28 -6.31 18.30 -15.93
C ARG A 28 -6.03 17.37 -14.75
N PHE A 29 -4.83 17.38 -14.17
CA PHE A 29 -4.52 16.47 -13.05
C PHE A 29 -5.46 16.70 -11.86
N ASP A 30 -5.77 17.96 -11.55
CA ASP A 30 -6.62 18.31 -10.41
C ASP A 30 -8.10 17.90 -10.62
N ASP A 31 -8.49 17.55 -11.86
CA ASP A 31 -9.80 17.00 -12.19
C ASP A 31 -9.85 15.45 -12.07
N ILE A 32 -8.73 14.80 -11.76
CA ILE A 32 -8.60 13.33 -11.72
C ILE A 32 -8.59 12.85 -10.28
N GLU A 33 -9.56 12.00 -9.95
CA GLU A 33 -9.50 11.21 -8.73
C GLU A 33 -8.66 9.95 -8.95
N LEU A 34 -7.54 9.83 -8.24
CA LEU A 34 -6.71 8.62 -8.26
C LEU A 34 -7.14 7.65 -7.15
N ASN A 35 -7.27 6.38 -7.54
CA ASN A 35 -7.46 5.28 -6.62
C ASN A 35 -6.19 4.45 -6.46
N TRP A 36 -6.11 3.75 -5.33
CA TRP A 36 -5.24 2.59 -5.16
C TRP A 36 -5.98 1.49 -4.43
N THR A 37 -5.46 0.27 -4.48
CA THR A 37 -6.08 -0.89 -3.83
C THR A 37 -5.11 -1.50 -2.84
N ILE A 38 -5.51 -1.57 -1.56
CA ILE A 38 -4.83 -2.37 -0.55
C ILE A 38 -5.19 -3.83 -0.81
N THR A 39 -4.20 -4.65 -1.07
CA THR A 39 -4.39 -6.05 -1.48
C THR A 39 -4.41 -7.00 -0.28
N THR A 40 -3.70 -6.63 0.79
CA THR A 40 -3.56 -7.43 2.00
C THR A 40 -3.68 -6.54 3.23
N ILE A 41 -4.53 -6.95 4.18
CA ILE A 41 -4.67 -6.36 5.50
C ILE A 41 -4.40 -7.45 6.53
N VAL A 42 -3.46 -7.21 7.44
CA VAL A 42 -3.17 -8.11 8.56
C VAL A 42 -3.31 -7.32 9.86
N ILE A 43 -4.39 -7.60 10.59
CA ILE A 43 -4.64 -6.98 11.90
C ILE A 43 -3.77 -7.68 12.94
N THR A 44 -2.96 -6.90 13.66
CA THR A 44 -2.00 -7.42 14.65
C THR A 44 -1.59 -6.30 15.62
N ASP A 45 -1.23 -6.68 16.85
CA ASP A 45 -0.62 -5.77 17.82
C ASP A 45 0.93 -5.80 17.74
N ASP A 46 1.50 -6.69 16.93
CA ASP A 46 2.95 -6.80 16.67
C ASP A 46 3.22 -6.70 15.17
N ARG A 47 3.19 -5.46 14.68
CA ARG A 47 3.34 -5.20 13.24
C ARG A 47 4.77 -5.43 12.74
N GLU A 48 5.78 -5.18 13.57
CA GLU A 48 7.17 -5.40 13.19
C GLU A 48 7.43 -6.88 12.94
N GLN A 49 7.06 -7.75 13.88
CA GLN A 49 7.21 -9.20 13.69
C GLN A 49 6.41 -9.69 12.47
N THR A 50 5.20 -9.19 12.29
CA THR A 50 4.34 -9.59 11.16
C THR A 50 4.94 -9.16 9.81
N ALA A 51 5.55 -7.97 9.75
CA ALA A 51 6.24 -7.49 8.56
C ALA A 51 7.54 -8.25 8.27
N GLU A 52 8.30 -8.63 9.30
CA GLU A 52 9.45 -9.53 9.16
C GLU A 52 9.05 -10.89 8.56
N MET A 53 7.93 -11.46 9.02
CA MET A 53 7.40 -12.70 8.46
C MET A 53 6.97 -12.55 7.00
N ALA A 54 6.32 -11.43 6.66
CA ALA A 54 5.93 -11.13 5.28
C ALA A 54 7.17 -10.99 4.37
N LEU A 55 8.20 -10.28 4.84
CA LEU A 55 9.47 -10.13 4.13
C LEU A 55 10.15 -11.50 3.92
N GLY A 56 10.18 -12.35 4.96
CA GLY A 56 10.71 -13.70 4.85
C GLY A 56 9.97 -14.58 3.84
N ALA A 57 8.65 -14.42 3.71
CA ALA A 57 7.87 -15.12 2.69
C ALA A 57 8.18 -14.62 1.27
N ILE A 58 8.38 -13.31 1.10
CA ILE A 58 8.81 -12.69 -0.16
C ILE A 58 10.19 -13.22 -0.57
N ASP A 59 11.14 -13.28 0.36
CA ASP A 59 12.48 -13.80 0.11
C ASP A 59 12.49 -15.29 -0.28
N GLN A 60 11.47 -16.05 0.17
CA GLN A 60 11.25 -17.43 -0.22
C GLN A 60 10.51 -17.59 -1.56
N GLY A 61 10.19 -16.49 -2.24
CA GLY A 61 9.57 -16.47 -3.57
C GLY A 61 8.04 -16.47 -3.54
N PHE A 62 7.41 -16.05 -2.44
CA PHE A 62 5.96 -15.89 -2.36
C PHE A 62 5.55 -14.41 -2.32
N PRO A 63 4.64 -13.96 -3.21
CA PRO A 63 3.96 -14.73 -4.26
C PRO A 63 4.86 -14.99 -5.49
N PRO A 64 4.60 -16.08 -6.25
CA PRO A 64 5.48 -16.58 -7.33
C PRO A 64 5.52 -15.70 -8.60
N ASN A 65 4.67 -14.68 -8.68
CA ASN A 65 4.56 -13.78 -9.83
C ASN A 65 5.27 -12.42 -9.62
N ILE A 66 6.14 -12.33 -8.61
CA ILE A 66 6.98 -11.16 -8.34
C ILE A 66 8.42 -11.43 -8.77
N GLU A 67 9.01 -10.46 -9.47
CA GLU A 67 10.43 -10.40 -9.78
C GLU A 67 11.15 -9.57 -8.71
N ALA A 68 12.16 -10.17 -8.06
CA ALA A 68 12.96 -9.53 -7.03
C ALA A 68 14.00 -8.57 -7.64
N ASP A 69 13.53 -7.42 -8.12
CA ASP A 69 14.36 -6.35 -8.68
C ASP A 69 15.01 -5.45 -7.63
N ALA A 70 14.58 -5.58 -6.37
CA ALA A 70 15.11 -4.86 -5.22
C ALA A 70 15.12 -5.75 -3.97
N LYS A 71 15.81 -5.31 -2.92
CA LYS A 71 15.63 -5.84 -1.55
C LYS A 71 14.77 -4.87 -0.77
N LEU A 72 13.78 -5.39 -0.07
CA LEU A 72 12.93 -4.60 0.81
C LEU A 72 13.42 -4.72 2.26
N SER A 73 13.26 -3.64 3.00
CA SER A 73 13.36 -3.62 4.46
C SER A 73 11.99 -3.87 5.10
N VAL A 74 11.98 -4.10 6.42
CA VAL A 74 10.73 -4.15 7.19
C VAL A 74 9.95 -2.83 7.07
N GLU A 75 10.66 -1.70 7.05
CA GLU A 75 10.06 -0.38 6.88
C GLU A 75 9.38 -0.23 5.52
N ASP A 76 9.97 -0.76 4.44
CA ASP A 76 9.35 -0.76 3.11
C ASP A 76 8.01 -1.53 3.09
N ILE A 77 7.94 -2.63 3.85
CA ILE A 77 6.71 -3.42 4.00
C ILE A 77 5.67 -2.63 4.81
N LEU A 78 6.07 -2.05 5.94
CA LEU A 78 5.16 -1.31 6.82
C LEU A 78 4.65 0.00 6.21
N ASN A 79 5.43 0.63 5.34
CA ASN A 79 5.05 1.84 4.62
C ASN A 79 4.42 1.57 3.25
N SER A 80 4.29 0.31 2.85
CA SER A 80 3.72 -0.05 1.55
C SER A 80 2.29 0.46 1.40
N PRO A 81 1.90 1.14 0.31
CA PRO A 81 0.50 1.50 0.07
C PRO A 81 -0.43 0.31 -0.14
N TYR A 82 0.13 -0.88 -0.40
CA TYR A 82 -0.60 -2.07 -0.84
C TYR A 82 -0.72 -3.14 0.25
N LEU A 83 0.15 -3.09 1.27
CA LEU A 83 0.18 -4.01 2.40
C LEU A 83 -0.09 -3.21 3.69
N ALA A 84 -1.21 -3.47 4.35
CA ALA A 84 -1.57 -2.85 5.61
C ALA A 84 -1.36 -3.85 6.75
N ILE A 85 -0.44 -3.56 7.67
CA ILE A 85 -0.08 -4.45 8.78
C ILE A 85 -0.02 -3.64 10.07
N GLY A 86 -0.88 -3.98 11.02
CA GLY A 86 -0.91 -3.37 12.34
C GLY A 86 -2.30 -3.28 12.94
N THR A 87 -2.44 -2.40 13.92
CA THR A 87 -3.72 -2.07 14.55
C THR A 87 -4.59 -1.21 13.62
N PHE A 88 -5.86 -1.03 13.98
CA PHE A 88 -6.76 -0.20 13.16
C PHE A 88 -6.30 1.26 13.05
N GLU A 89 -5.72 1.81 14.11
CA GLU A 89 -5.18 3.18 14.15
C GLU A 89 -3.95 3.31 13.26
N GLU A 90 -3.00 2.38 13.38
CA GLU A 90 -1.78 2.38 12.56
C GLU A 90 -2.07 2.25 11.07
N ILE A 91 -3.06 1.43 10.70
CA ILE A 91 -3.46 1.28 9.30
C ILE A 91 -4.18 2.54 8.80
N ALA A 92 -5.00 3.19 9.64
CA ALA A 92 -5.60 4.47 9.30
C ALA A 92 -4.53 5.56 9.07
N ASP A 93 -3.52 5.63 9.94
CA ASP A 93 -2.38 6.54 9.79
C ASP A 93 -1.56 6.26 8.54
N GLN A 94 -1.36 4.98 8.21
CA GLN A 94 -0.71 4.59 6.96
C GLN A 94 -1.51 5.08 5.74
N ILE A 95 -2.85 4.99 5.75
CA ILE A 95 -3.71 5.52 4.68
C ILE A 95 -3.58 7.04 4.57
N ARG A 96 -3.56 7.76 5.69
CA ARG A 96 -3.32 9.22 5.71
C ARG A 96 -1.96 9.59 5.12
N MET A 97 -0.91 8.85 5.50
CA MET A 97 0.43 9.03 4.94
C MET A 97 0.46 8.82 3.43
N VAL A 98 -0.23 7.78 2.91
CA VAL A 98 -0.33 7.56 1.46
C VAL A 98 -1.05 8.73 0.79
N ARG A 99 -2.18 9.20 1.32
CA ARG A 99 -2.91 10.37 0.80
C ARG A 99 -2.01 11.60 0.74
N GLU A 100 -1.29 11.89 1.83
CA GLU A 100 -0.38 13.03 1.91
C GLU A 100 0.72 12.96 0.84
N LYS A 101 1.39 11.81 0.71
CA LYS A 101 2.54 11.65 -0.19
C LYS A 101 2.18 11.52 -1.67
N THR A 102 0.94 11.16 -1.99
CA THR A 102 0.55 10.77 -3.36
C THR A 102 -0.66 11.52 -3.91
N SER A 103 -1.38 12.27 -3.08
CA SER A 103 -2.67 12.90 -3.43
C SER A 103 -3.76 11.91 -3.87
N MET A 104 -3.56 10.60 -3.78
CA MET A 104 -4.60 9.61 -4.04
C MET A 104 -5.66 9.68 -2.93
N SER A 105 -6.94 9.73 -3.28
CA SER A 105 -8.04 9.90 -2.30
C SER A 105 -8.95 8.68 -2.17
N TYR A 106 -9.01 7.83 -3.20
CA TYR A 106 -9.89 6.66 -3.23
C TYR A 106 -9.14 5.38 -2.84
N VAL A 107 -9.49 4.80 -1.69
CA VAL A 107 -9.02 3.47 -1.25
C VAL A 107 -9.98 2.39 -1.72
N GLY A 108 -9.46 1.44 -2.50
CA GLY A 108 -10.08 0.14 -2.72
C GLY A 108 -9.48 -0.93 -1.80
N VAL A 109 -10.27 -1.96 -1.50
CA VAL A 109 -9.81 -3.20 -0.85
C VAL A 109 -10.37 -4.40 -1.59
N PHE A 110 -9.69 -5.55 -1.53
CA PHE A 110 -10.26 -6.78 -2.06
C PHE A 110 -11.47 -7.25 -1.21
N PRO A 111 -12.47 -7.93 -1.83
CA PRO A 111 -13.63 -8.45 -1.09
C PRO A 111 -13.24 -9.33 0.11
N THR A 112 -12.15 -10.09 -0.02
CA THR A 112 -11.60 -10.94 1.04
C THR A 112 -11.02 -10.16 2.22
N GLN A 113 -10.78 -8.87 2.06
CA GLN A 113 -10.21 -7.97 3.07
C GLN A 113 -11.28 -7.04 3.69
N MET A 114 -12.55 -7.11 3.26
CA MET A 114 -13.59 -6.19 3.71
C MET A 114 -13.84 -6.25 5.21
N ASP A 115 -13.90 -7.45 5.81
CA ASP A 115 -14.15 -7.61 7.24
C ASP A 115 -13.01 -7.02 8.09
N ALA A 116 -11.77 -7.19 7.64
CA ALA A 116 -10.60 -6.59 8.28
C ALA A 116 -10.57 -5.05 8.11
N PHE A 117 -11.07 -4.54 6.98
CA PHE A 117 -11.10 -3.11 6.70
C PHE A 117 -12.24 -2.36 7.41
N ALA A 118 -13.38 -3.02 7.66
CA ALA A 118 -14.57 -2.37 8.19
C ALA A 118 -14.34 -1.52 9.47
N PRO A 119 -13.57 -1.98 10.48
CA PRO A 119 -13.27 -1.17 11.67
C PRO A 119 -12.41 0.07 11.39
N ILE A 120 -11.58 0.03 10.34
CA ILE A 120 -10.68 1.12 9.96
C ILE A 120 -11.46 2.28 9.33
N ILE A 121 -12.58 2.01 8.65
CA ILE A 121 -13.45 3.06 8.08
C ILE A 121 -13.89 4.06 9.16
N SER A 122 -14.19 3.58 10.37
CA SER A 122 -14.59 4.45 11.49
C SER A 122 -13.47 5.37 11.95
N GLN A 123 -12.21 4.98 11.76
CA GLN A 123 -11.04 5.82 12.08
C GLN A 123 -10.85 6.94 11.06
N LEU A 124 -11.27 6.73 9.81
CA LEU A 124 -11.13 7.68 8.70
C LEU A 124 -12.38 8.54 8.45
N SER A 125 -13.49 8.23 9.11
CA SER A 125 -14.76 8.91 8.86
C SER A 125 -14.72 10.36 9.34
N GLY A 126 -15.10 11.30 8.47
CA GLY A 126 -15.15 12.73 8.79
C GLY A 126 -13.92 13.54 8.34
N GLU A 127 -12.98 12.90 7.65
CA GLU A 127 -11.84 13.52 6.96
C GLU A 127 -12.13 13.87 5.49
#